data_AF-A0A550HAS7-F1
#
_entry.id   AF-A0A550HAS7-F1
#
_cell.length_a   1.000
_cell.length_b   1.000
_cell.length_c   1.000
_cell.angle_alpha   90.00
_cell.angle_beta   90.00
_cell.angle_gamma   90.00
#
_symmetry.space_group_name_H-M   'P 1'
#
loop_
_entity.id
_entity.type
_entity.pdbx_description
1 polymer ?
#
loop_
_entity_poly.entity_id
_entity_poly.type
_entity_poly.pdbx_seq_one_letter_code
_entity_poly.pdbx_strand_id
1 'polypeptide(L)'
;MPSTQPSVPQHVAVTALLSPARISPYLAACAGQQDQALSLYCWNSAIAAAFFEDLGHLEVMLRNALDQRLTLRQQRRNRQQEWFNDSGVPLAPRARTDIHEARRRASVTGAATPRGKIIAELNFGFWRFLIARQYQATLWPDLARAFPNASRRALTLVEDPLKRLHKLRNRIAHHEGIWDQDLVGRRDDVINLLTYLDRNAAAWAAASSRIDTVLSQRP
;
A
#
# COMPACT_ATOMS: atom_id res chain seq x y z
N MET A 1 23.57 28.11 -27.93
CA MET A 1 24.38 26.94 -27.55
C MET A 1 23.94 26.53 -26.15
N PRO A 2 23.64 25.25 -25.89
CA PRO A 2 23.32 24.84 -24.53
C PRO A 2 24.61 24.90 -23.71
N SER A 3 24.61 25.75 -22.70
CA SER A 3 25.69 25.94 -21.74
C SER A 3 25.84 24.66 -20.91
N THR A 4 26.80 23.82 -21.25
CA THR A 4 27.24 22.72 -20.39
C THR A 4 28.06 23.30 -19.23
N GLN A 5 27.37 23.74 -18.17
CA GLN A 5 28.03 23.94 -16.89
C GLN A 5 28.63 22.59 -16.42
N PRO A 6 29.84 22.59 -15.84
CA PRO A 6 30.43 21.37 -15.32
C PRO A 6 29.57 20.83 -14.18
N SER A 7 29.11 19.59 -14.34
CA SER A 7 28.32 18.87 -13.34
C SER A 7 29.07 18.79 -12.00
N VAL A 8 28.37 19.12 -10.91
CA VAL A 8 28.92 19.15 -9.55
C VAL A 8 29.56 17.78 -9.20
N PRO A 9 30.76 17.70 -8.57
CA PRO A 9 31.45 16.42 -8.32
C PRO A 9 30.60 15.37 -7.60
N GLN A 10 29.70 15.80 -6.71
CA GLN A 10 28.75 14.93 -6.01
C GLN A 10 27.73 14.29 -6.97
N HIS A 11 27.25 15.03 -7.98
CA HIS A 11 26.31 14.54 -8.98
C HIS A 11 26.92 13.45 -9.87
N VAL A 12 28.20 13.61 -10.23
CA VAL A 12 28.95 12.60 -10.98
C VAL A 12 29.07 11.30 -10.18
N ALA A 13 29.45 11.39 -8.90
CA ALA A 13 29.58 10.22 -8.03
C ALA A 13 28.24 9.47 -7.84
N VAL A 14 27.14 10.18 -7.58
CA VAL A 14 25.81 9.58 -7.43
C VAL A 14 25.35 8.94 -8.74
N THR A 15 25.51 9.63 -9.87
CA THR A 15 25.09 9.11 -11.19
C THR A 15 25.85 7.84 -11.57
N ALA A 16 27.13 7.72 -11.22
CA ALA A 16 27.92 6.52 -11.48
C ALA A 16 27.43 5.29 -10.68
N LEU A 17 26.85 5.51 -9.49
CA LEU A 17 26.32 4.45 -8.63
C LEU A 17 24.86 4.10 -8.94
N LEU A 18 24.10 5.03 -9.53
CA LEU A 18 22.79 4.74 -10.10
C LEU A 18 22.99 3.97 -11.39
N SER A 19 22.40 2.77 -11.50
CA SER A 19 22.47 2.02 -12.75
C SER A 19 21.91 2.86 -13.91
N PRO A 20 22.44 2.72 -15.14
CA PRO A 20 21.94 3.48 -16.29
C PRO A 20 20.42 3.33 -16.45
N ALA A 21 19.91 2.11 -16.28
CA ALA A 21 18.48 1.83 -16.33
C ALA A 21 17.65 2.60 -15.27
N ARG A 22 18.24 2.94 -14.12
CA ARG A 22 17.56 3.69 -13.06
C ARG A 22 17.49 5.19 -13.36
N ILE A 23 18.56 5.78 -13.89
CA ILE A 23 18.65 7.23 -14.12
C ILE A 23 18.09 7.65 -15.49
N SER A 24 18.12 6.77 -16.49
CA SER A 24 17.65 7.07 -17.87
C SER A 24 16.23 7.65 -17.95
N PRO A 25 15.20 7.15 -17.22
CA PRO A 25 13.87 7.74 -17.26
C PRO A 25 13.83 9.19 -16.77
N TYR A 26 14.66 9.53 -15.77
CA TYR A 26 14.76 10.90 -15.25
C TYR A 26 15.49 11.81 -16.21
N LEU A 27 16.59 11.34 -16.82
CA LEU A 27 17.30 12.09 -17.85
C LEU A 27 16.41 12.37 -19.06
N ALA A 28 15.62 11.38 -19.50
CA ALA A 28 14.65 11.55 -20.58
C ALA A 28 13.60 12.63 -20.24
N ALA A 29 13.07 12.61 -19.00
CA ALA A 29 12.11 13.61 -18.53
C ALA A 29 12.68 15.03 -18.46
N CYS A 30 13.99 15.16 -18.21
CA CYS A 30 14.69 16.44 -18.07
C CYS A 30 15.51 16.84 -19.30
N ALA A 31 15.19 16.30 -20.49
CA ALA A 31 15.90 16.60 -21.75
C ALA A 31 17.43 16.44 -21.67
N GLY A 32 17.90 15.44 -20.91
CA GLY A 32 19.31 15.13 -20.70
C GLY A 32 20.02 16.02 -19.66
N GLN A 33 19.32 16.95 -19.01
CA GLN A 33 19.89 17.82 -17.99
C GLN A 33 20.12 17.04 -16.68
N GLN A 34 21.38 16.74 -16.38
CA GLN A 34 21.76 15.85 -15.28
C GLN A 34 21.33 16.38 -13.91
N ASP A 35 21.52 17.67 -13.64
CA ASP A 35 21.17 18.26 -12.34
C ASP A 35 19.66 18.23 -12.08
N GLN A 36 18.85 18.49 -13.11
CA GLN A 36 17.39 18.39 -13.03
C GLN A 36 16.93 16.94 -12.85
N ALA A 37 17.56 15.99 -13.55
CA ALA A 37 17.25 14.57 -13.42
C ALA A 37 17.55 14.05 -12.00
N LEU A 38 18.66 14.48 -11.40
CA LEU A 38 18.99 14.15 -10.01
C LEU A 38 18.03 14.83 -9.02
N SER A 39 17.65 16.08 -9.25
CA SER A 39 16.63 16.77 -8.46
C SER A 39 15.29 16.01 -8.49
N LEU A 40 14.84 15.59 -9.68
CA LEU A 40 13.63 14.79 -9.86
C LEU A 40 13.74 13.41 -9.21
N TYR A 41 14.93 12.77 -9.24
CA TYR A 41 15.19 11.51 -8.54
C TYR A 41 15.09 11.66 -7.01
N CYS A 42 15.65 12.72 -6.45
CA CYS A 42 15.55 13.04 -5.03
C CYS A 42 14.09 13.34 -4.64
N TRP A 43 13.39 14.15 -5.44
CA TRP A 43 11.98 14.44 -5.23
C TRP A 43 11.12 13.17 -5.30
N ASN A 44 11.35 12.29 -6.28
CA ASN A 44 10.68 11.00 -6.39
C ASN A 44 10.85 10.15 -5.11
N SER A 45 12.05 10.16 -4.54
CA SER A 45 12.32 9.43 -3.30
C SER A 45 11.58 10.04 -2.11
N ALA A 46 11.53 11.38 -2.02
CA ALA A 46 10.80 12.08 -0.97
C ALA A 46 9.29 11.82 -1.05
N ILE A 47 8.70 11.88 -2.25
CA ILE A 47 7.26 11.65 -2.43
C ILE A 47 6.91 10.17 -2.21
N ALA A 48 7.77 9.24 -2.64
CA ALA A 48 7.62 7.82 -2.35
C ALA A 48 7.62 7.54 -0.84
N ALA A 49 8.51 8.19 -0.08
CA ALA A 49 8.54 8.07 1.38
C ALA A 49 7.28 8.63 2.04
N ALA A 50 6.78 9.78 1.59
CA ALA A 50 5.51 10.35 2.09
C ALA A 50 4.32 9.42 1.82
N PHE A 51 4.24 8.83 0.62
CA PHE A 51 3.21 7.82 0.33
C PHE A 51 3.35 6.56 1.18
N PHE A 52 4.58 6.10 1.44
CA PHE A 52 4.81 4.89 2.21
C PHE A 52 4.30 5.02 3.66
N GLU A 53 4.42 6.21 4.24
CA GLU A 53 3.87 6.57 5.55
C GLU A 53 2.34 6.40 5.58
N ASP A 54 1.64 7.08 4.68
CA ASP A 54 0.17 7.04 4.60
C ASP A 54 -0.38 5.66 4.22
N LEU A 55 0.31 4.95 3.32
CA LEU A 55 0.00 3.56 2.97
C LEU A 55 0.18 2.63 4.17
N GLY A 56 1.18 2.88 5.02
CA GLY A 56 1.38 2.14 6.27
C GLY A 56 0.19 2.30 7.21
N HIS A 57 -0.27 3.54 7.44
CA HIS A 57 -1.48 3.79 8.24
C HIS A 57 -2.71 3.06 7.67
N LEU A 58 -2.94 3.20 6.36
CA LEU A 58 -4.03 2.51 5.67
C LEU A 58 -3.93 0.99 5.83
N GLU A 59 -2.75 0.40 5.64
CA GLU A 59 -2.53 -1.04 5.75
C GLU A 59 -2.90 -1.56 7.14
N VAL A 60 -2.44 -0.87 8.19
CA VAL A 60 -2.72 -1.26 9.58
C VAL A 60 -4.21 -1.16 9.91
N MET A 61 -4.87 -0.09 9.50
CA MET A 61 -6.28 0.12 9.78
C MET A 61 -7.15 -0.87 8.97
N LEU A 62 -6.83 -1.08 7.70
CA LEU A 62 -7.52 -2.01 6.82
C LEU A 62 -7.41 -3.45 7.34
N ARG A 63 -6.20 -3.93 7.69
CA ARG A 63 -6.03 -5.30 8.19
C ARG A 63 -6.84 -5.54 9.46
N ASN A 64 -6.80 -4.59 10.39
CA ASN A 64 -7.51 -4.72 11.67
C ASN A 64 -9.03 -4.74 11.46
N ALA A 65 -9.54 -3.87 10.58
CA ALA A 65 -10.97 -3.82 10.28
C ALA A 65 -11.46 -5.11 9.61
N LEU A 66 -10.73 -5.63 8.62
CA LEU A 66 -11.09 -6.86 7.92
C LEU A 66 -10.95 -8.09 8.81
N ASP A 67 -9.88 -8.19 9.58
CA ASP A 67 -9.67 -9.24 10.58
C ASP A 67 -10.83 -9.31 11.56
N GLN A 68 -11.26 -8.17 12.10
CA GLN A 68 -12.41 -8.10 12.99
C GLN A 68 -13.69 -8.59 12.32
N ARG A 69 -13.94 -8.24 11.04
CA ARG A 69 -15.13 -8.71 10.31
C ARG A 69 -15.12 -10.23 10.10
N LEU A 70 -13.95 -10.81 9.83
CA LEU A 70 -13.79 -12.26 9.68
C LEU A 70 -13.99 -12.99 11.01
N THR A 71 -13.50 -12.43 12.12
CA THR A 71 -13.74 -12.96 13.47
C THR A 71 -15.23 -12.93 13.83
N LEU A 72 -15.91 -11.81 13.58
CA LEU A 72 -17.37 -11.71 13.79
C LEU A 72 -18.17 -12.63 12.87
N ARG A 73 -17.66 -12.94 11.69
CA ARG A 73 -18.25 -13.96 10.80
C ARG A 73 -18.15 -15.35 11.42
N GLN A 74 -17.00 -15.72 11.97
CA GLN A 74 -16.81 -17.02 12.64
C GLN A 74 -17.76 -17.17 13.83
N GLN A 75 -17.83 -16.14 14.68
CA GLN A 75 -18.73 -16.10 15.84
C GLN A 75 -20.20 -16.28 15.43
N ARG A 76 -20.68 -15.53 14.43
CA ARG A 76 -22.07 -15.68 13.92
C ARG A 76 -22.37 -17.06 13.33
N ARG A 77 -21.34 -17.79 12.89
CA ARG A 77 -21.45 -19.15 12.34
C ARG A 77 -21.16 -20.22 13.39
N ASN A 78 -21.06 -19.87 14.67
CA ASN A 78 -20.70 -20.76 15.77
C ASN A 78 -19.42 -21.56 15.52
N ARG A 79 -18.44 -20.94 14.85
CA ARG A 79 -17.12 -21.53 14.58
C ARG A 79 -16.16 -21.18 15.72
N GLN A 80 -15.56 -22.22 16.31
CA GLN A 80 -14.60 -22.10 17.41
C GLN A 80 -13.17 -21.80 16.92
N GLN A 81 -12.89 -22.05 15.64
CA GLN A 81 -11.57 -21.85 15.05
C GLN A 81 -11.38 -20.44 14.52
N GLU A 82 -10.14 -19.97 14.57
CA GLU A 82 -9.71 -18.75 13.88
C GLU A 82 -10.03 -18.83 12.38
N TRP A 83 -10.47 -17.72 11.79
CA TRP A 83 -10.90 -17.70 10.38
C TRP A 83 -9.80 -18.16 9.41
N PHE A 84 -8.52 -17.93 9.74
CA PHE A 84 -7.37 -18.35 8.95
C PHE A 84 -6.99 -19.84 9.17
N ASN A 85 -7.63 -20.51 10.12
CA ASN A 85 -7.49 -21.95 10.39
C ASN A 85 -8.70 -22.75 9.87
N ASP A 86 -9.86 -22.12 9.71
CA ASP A 86 -11.08 -22.81 9.33
C ASP A 86 -11.14 -23.06 7.82
N SER A 87 -11.13 -24.34 7.44
CA SER A 87 -11.23 -24.78 6.04
C SER A 87 -12.56 -24.39 5.39
N GLY A 88 -13.60 -24.12 6.18
CA GLY A 88 -14.92 -23.64 5.74
C GLY A 88 -14.96 -22.15 5.38
N VAL A 89 -13.90 -21.39 5.66
CA VAL A 89 -13.76 -20.05 5.09
C VAL A 89 -13.30 -20.21 3.63
N PRO A 90 -14.03 -19.64 2.65
CA PRO A 90 -13.77 -19.84 1.23
C PRO A 90 -12.57 -19.00 0.77
N LEU A 91 -11.40 -19.23 1.35
CA LEU A 91 -10.12 -18.64 0.96
C LEU A 91 -9.55 -19.39 -0.24
N ALA A 92 -9.16 -18.64 -1.28
CA ALA A 92 -8.46 -19.18 -2.44
C ALA A 92 -7.12 -19.83 -2.02
N PRO A 93 -6.59 -20.80 -2.81
CA PRO A 93 -5.35 -21.49 -2.48
C PRO A 93 -4.19 -20.55 -2.18
N ARG A 94 -4.03 -19.48 -2.97
CA ARG A 94 -2.98 -18.48 -2.75
C ARG A 94 -3.07 -17.81 -1.38
N ALA A 95 -4.28 -17.43 -0.95
CA ALA A 95 -4.48 -16.82 0.37
C ALA A 95 -4.12 -17.78 1.50
N ARG A 96 -4.36 -19.09 1.33
CA ARG A 96 -3.93 -20.12 2.29
C ARG A 96 -2.41 -20.25 2.33
N THR A 97 -1.75 -20.25 1.18
CA THR A 97 -0.29 -20.22 1.10
C THR A 97 0.30 -19.01 1.83
N ASP A 98 -0.24 -17.81 1.59
CA ASP A 98 0.22 -16.60 2.25
C ASP A 98 0.04 -16.67 3.78
N ILE A 99 -1.05 -17.27 4.29
CA ILE A 99 -1.26 -17.54 5.73
C ILE A 99 -0.23 -18.52 6.29
N HIS A 100 0.08 -19.59 5.56
CA HIS A 100 1.09 -20.57 5.98
C HIS A 100 2.48 -19.93 6.06
N GLU A 101 2.84 -19.11 5.08
CA GLU A 101 4.10 -18.37 5.11
C GLU A 101 4.15 -17.35 6.25
N ALA A 102 3.08 -16.60 6.46
CA ALA A 102 2.96 -15.64 7.56
C ALA A 102 3.13 -16.35 8.92
N ARG A 103 2.52 -17.52 9.10
CA ARG A 103 2.73 -18.36 10.29
C ARG A 103 4.19 -18.75 10.43
N ARG A 104 4.83 -19.23 9.37
CA ARG A 104 6.24 -19.65 9.39
C ARG A 104 7.16 -18.51 9.81
N ARG A 105 6.90 -17.29 9.32
CA ARG A 105 7.68 -16.08 9.69
C ARG A 105 7.41 -15.61 11.12
N ALA A 106 6.16 -15.71 11.57
CA ALA A 106 5.75 -15.32 12.92
C ALA A 106 6.19 -16.33 14.00
N SER A 107 6.45 -17.59 13.63
CA SER A 107 6.87 -18.63 14.55
C SER A 107 8.20 -18.30 15.22
N VAL A 108 8.22 -18.43 16.54
CA VAL A 108 9.43 -18.37 17.35
C VAL A 108 9.72 -19.79 17.83
N THR A 109 10.99 -20.21 17.76
CA THR A 109 11.42 -21.55 18.18
C THR A 109 10.91 -21.86 19.59
N GLY A 110 10.17 -22.96 19.74
CA GLY A 110 9.70 -23.47 21.03
C GLY A 110 8.42 -22.84 21.60
N ALA A 111 7.71 -21.98 20.87
CA ALA A 111 6.47 -21.36 21.36
C ALA A 111 5.32 -21.39 20.33
N ALA A 112 4.08 -21.44 20.82
CA ALA A 112 2.90 -21.25 19.98
C ALA A 112 2.87 -19.83 19.42
N THR A 113 2.68 -19.69 18.10
CA THR A 113 2.69 -18.40 17.42
C THR A 113 1.47 -17.57 17.82
N PRO A 114 1.63 -16.37 18.40
CA PRO A 114 0.51 -15.50 18.75
C PRO A 114 -0.29 -15.09 17.51
N ARG A 115 -1.63 -15.12 17.58
CA ARG A 115 -2.53 -14.68 16.50
C ARG A 115 -2.16 -13.32 15.93
N GLY A 116 -1.90 -12.34 16.81
CA GLY A 116 -1.54 -10.98 16.41
C GLY A 116 -0.28 -10.92 15.54
N LYS A 117 0.71 -11.78 15.79
CA LYS A 117 1.92 -11.85 14.94
C LYS A 117 1.60 -12.40 13.55
N ILE A 118 0.74 -13.41 13.45
CA ILE A 118 0.31 -13.96 12.15
C ILE A 118 -0.40 -12.89 11.32
N ILE A 119 -1.34 -12.16 11.94
CA ILE A 119 -2.07 -11.07 11.27
C ILE A 119 -1.13 -9.94 10.82
N ALA A 120 -0.12 -9.62 11.62
CA ALA A 120 0.86 -8.59 11.30
C ALA A 120 1.80 -8.98 10.13
N GLU A 121 2.09 -10.27 9.95
CA GLU A 121 2.91 -10.81 8.84
C GLU A 121 2.17 -10.86 7.48
N LEU A 122 0.84 -10.72 7.49
CA LEU A 122 0.03 -10.62 6.26
C LEU A 122 0.15 -9.21 5.68
N ASN A 123 0.76 -9.12 4.50
CA ASN A 123 1.04 -7.86 3.82
C ASN A 123 -0.20 -7.21 3.17
N PHE A 124 -0.06 -5.97 2.73
CA PHE A 124 -1.09 -5.23 1.98
C PHE A 124 -1.73 -6.03 0.84
N GLY A 125 -0.92 -6.79 0.09
CA GLY A 125 -1.37 -7.62 -1.02
C GLY A 125 -2.40 -8.66 -0.59
N PHE A 126 -2.15 -9.36 0.52
CA PHE A 126 -3.11 -10.32 1.08
C PHE A 126 -4.48 -9.68 1.35
N TRP A 127 -4.49 -8.57 2.09
CA TRP A 127 -5.72 -7.86 2.44
C TRP A 127 -6.43 -7.28 1.21
N ARG A 128 -5.65 -6.78 0.25
CA ARG A 128 -6.14 -6.31 -1.04
C ARG A 128 -6.91 -7.40 -1.78
N PHE A 129 -6.32 -8.59 -1.91
CA PHE A 129 -6.90 -9.70 -2.65
C PHE A 129 -8.09 -10.33 -1.93
N LEU A 130 -8.19 -10.16 -0.60
CA LEU A 130 -9.38 -10.55 0.15
C LEU A 130 -10.63 -9.72 -0.22
N ILE A 131 -10.42 -8.51 -0.77
CA ILE A 131 -11.47 -7.62 -1.31
C ILE A 131 -11.53 -7.70 -2.86
N ALA A 132 -11.08 -8.81 -3.46
CA ALA A 132 -11.20 -8.99 -4.91
C ALA A 132 -12.61 -9.47 -5.31
N ARG A 133 -13.03 -9.14 -6.54
CA ARG A 133 -14.32 -9.55 -7.12
C ARG A 133 -14.67 -11.03 -6.97
N GLN A 134 -13.68 -11.93 -6.94
CA GLN A 134 -13.89 -13.36 -6.70
C GLN A 134 -14.57 -13.67 -5.35
N TYR A 135 -14.44 -12.79 -4.36
CA TYR A 135 -15.06 -12.93 -3.04
C TYR A 135 -16.38 -12.15 -2.89
N GLN A 136 -16.89 -11.56 -3.97
CA GLN A 136 -18.10 -10.72 -3.95
C GLN A 136 -19.33 -11.47 -3.40
N ALA A 137 -19.50 -12.75 -3.75
CA ALA A 137 -20.63 -13.55 -3.27
C ALA A 137 -20.37 -14.23 -1.92
N THR A 138 -19.11 -14.35 -1.49
CA THR A 138 -18.72 -15.23 -0.38
C THR A 138 -18.28 -14.49 0.88
N LEU A 139 -17.28 -13.60 0.79
CA LEU A 139 -16.74 -12.87 1.94
C LEU A 139 -17.23 -11.42 1.98
N TRP A 140 -17.45 -10.80 0.81
CA TRP A 140 -17.84 -9.39 0.74
C TRP A 140 -19.08 -9.03 1.58
N PRO A 141 -20.15 -9.83 1.67
CA PRO A 141 -21.30 -9.49 2.53
C PRO A 141 -20.95 -9.23 4.00
N ASP A 142 -19.87 -9.85 4.49
CA ASP A 142 -19.35 -9.65 5.83
C ASP A 142 -18.28 -8.55 5.89
N LEU A 143 -17.35 -8.53 4.93
CA LEU A 143 -16.26 -7.54 4.85
C LEU A 143 -16.75 -6.12 4.56
N ALA A 144 -17.82 -5.97 3.78
CA ALA A 144 -18.48 -4.70 3.48
C ALA A 144 -18.83 -3.91 4.74
N ARG A 145 -19.10 -4.61 5.86
CA ARG A 145 -19.41 -3.99 7.16
C ARG A 145 -18.20 -3.29 7.81
N ALA A 146 -16.98 -3.51 7.31
CA ALA A 146 -15.79 -2.74 7.70
C ALA A 146 -15.84 -1.31 7.15
N PHE A 147 -16.66 -1.04 6.13
CA PHE A 147 -16.72 0.23 5.41
C PHE A 147 -18.08 0.93 5.62
N PRO A 148 -18.43 1.35 6.86
CA PRO A 148 -19.73 1.92 7.15
C PRO A 148 -20.03 3.21 6.37
N ASN A 149 -19.00 3.96 5.97
CA ASN A 149 -19.15 5.23 5.25
C ASN A 149 -19.08 5.10 3.72
N ALA A 150 -18.85 3.89 3.18
CA ALA A 150 -18.92 3.67 1.74
C ALA A 150 -20.37 3.62 1.26
N SER A 151 -20.72 4.42 0.25
CA SER A 151 -22.09 4.46 -0.29
C SER A 151 -22.55 3.07 -0.74
N ARG A 152 -23.68 2.62 -0.18
CA ARG A 152 -24.26 1.28 -0.40
C ARG A 152 -23.29 0.11 -0.13
N ARG A 153 -22.14 0.37 0.49
CA ARG A 153 -21.01 -0.55 0.60
C ARG A 153 -20.71 -1.25 -0.72
N ALA A 154 -20.68 -0.47 -1.81
CA ALA A 154 -20.37 -1.00 -3.14
C ALA A 154 -18.91 -1.50 -3.19
N LEU A 155 -18.72 -2.72 -3.68
CA LEU A 155 -17.39 -3.34 -3.76
C LEU A 155 -16.41 -2.49 -4.57
N THR A 156 -16.85 -1.93 -5.71
CA THR A 156 -16.02 -1.13 -6.61
C THR A 156 -15.41 0.11 -5.95
N LEU A 157 -16.14 0.75 -5.03
CA LEU A 157 -15.66 1.91 -4.27
C LEU A 157 -14.45 1.57 -3.39
N VAL A 158 -14.31 0.32 -2.97
CA VAL A 158 -13.21 -0.14 -2.12
C VAL A 158 -12.16 -0.87 -2.95
N GLU A 159 -12.61 -1.73 -3.87
CA GLU A 159 -11.75 -2.56 -4.71
C GLU A 159 -10.87 -1.69 -5.62
N ASP A 160 -11.43 -0.76 -6.37
CA ASP A 160 -10.66 -0.06 -7.40
C ASP A 160 -9.55 0.85 -6.83
N PRO A 161 -9.78 1.66 -5.79
CA PRO A 161 -8.72 2.40 -5.11
C PRO A 161 -7.63 1.49 -4.55
N LEU A 162 -7.99 0.41 -3.85
CA LEU A 162 -7.01 -0.53 -3.31
C LEU A 162 -6.15 -1.17 -4.42
N LYS A 163 -6.71 -1.42 -5.61
CA LYS A 163 -5.98 -1.96 -6.79
C LYS A 163 -4.87 -0.99 -7.22
N ARG A 164 -5.20 0.31 -7.29
CA ARG A 164 -4.27 1.36 -7.70
C ARG A 164 -3.21 1.60 -6.64
N LEU A 165 -3.60 1.63 -5.36
CA LEU A 165 -2.67 1.76 -4.24
C LEU A 165 -1.75 0.55 -4.08
N HIS A 166 -2.23 -0.67 -4.32
CA HIS A 166 -1.37 -1.86 -4.30
C HIS A 166 -0.26 -1.77 -5.36
N LYS A 167 -0.60 -1.30 -6.58
CA LYS A 167 0.41 -1.07 -7.63
C LYS A 167 1.41 0.00 -7.22
N LEU A 168 0.93 1.14 -6.69
CA LEU A 168 1.79 2.23 -6.20
C LEU A 168 2.73 1.74 -5.09
N ARG A 169 2.19 1.05 -4.08
CA ARG A 169 2.96 0.50 -2.96
C ARG A 169 4.05 -0.44 -3.44
N ASN A 170 3.77 -1.31 -4.42
CA ASN A 170 4.77 -2.23 -4.96
C ASN A 170 5.88 -1.46 -5.70
N ARG A 171 5.54 -0.43 -6.50
CA ARG A 171 6.57 0.44 -7.11
C ARG A 171 7.47 1.07 -6.04
N ILE A 172 6.87 1.64 -4.99
CA ILE A 172 7.61 2.26 -3.88
C ILE A 172 8.53 1.23 -3.19
N ALA A 173 8.01 0.04 -2.86
CA ALA A 173 8.77 -1.02 -2.21
C ALA A 173 9.92 -1.58 -3.07
N HIS A 174 9.83 -1.45 -4.40
CA HIS A 174 10.90 -1.79 -5.36
C HIS A 174 11.77 -0.58 -5.75
N HIS A 175 11.63 0.54 -5.05
CA HIS A 175 12.33 1.81 -5.31
C HIS A 175 12.16 2.33 -6.74
N GLU A 176 11.04 2.01 -7.39
CA GLU A 176 10.68 2.48 -8.73
C GLU A 176 10.18 3.93 -8.71
N GLY A 177 10.28 4.60 -9.86
CA GLY A 177 9.74 5.95 -10.03
C GLY A 177 8.22 5.98 -9.93
N ILE A 178 7.67 6.96 -9.21
CA ILE A 178 6.24 7.27 -9.17
C ILE A 178 5.93 8.70 -9.64
N TRP A 179 6.97 9.49 -9.99
CA TRP A 179 6.87 10.89 -10.40
C TRP A 179 6.01 11.15 -11.65
N ASP A 180 5.77 10.12 -12.44
CA ASP A 180 4.96 10.10 -13.66
C ASP A 180 3.52 9.61 -13.44
N GLN A 181 3.16 9.26 -12.20
CA GLN A 181 1.83 8.76 -11.85
C GLN A 181 0.87 9.89 -11.46
N ASP A 182 -0.43 9.60 -11.46
CA ASP A 182 -1.46 10.46 -10.87
C ASP A 182 -1.41 10.40 -9.34
N LEU A 183 -0.47 11.15 -8.76
CA LEU A 183 -0.19 11.19 -7.33
C LEU A 183 -1.33 11.84 -6.53
N VAL A 184 -1.95 12.90 -7.04
CA VAL A 184 -3.09 13.54 -6.39
C VAL A 184 -4.26 12.56 -6.27
N GLY A 185 -4.59 11.85 -7.35
CA GLY A 185 -5.62 10.81 -7.30
C GLY A 185 -5.23 9.61 -6.41
N ARG A 186 -3.93 9.31 -6.23
CA ARG A 186 -3.49 8.27 -5.28
C ARG A 186 -3.63 8.72 -3.83
N ARG A 187 -3.30 9.98 -3.51
CA ARG A 187 -3.55 10.58 -2.19
C ARG A 187 -5.05 10.52 -1.86
N ASP A 188 -5.88 10.92 -2.82
CA ASP A 188 -7.34 10.90 -2.64
C ASP A 188 -7.86 9.48 -2.45
N ASP A 189 -7.31 8.48 -3.15
CA ASP A 189 -7.64 7.07 -2.90
C ASP A 189 -7.36 6.65 -1.45
N VAL A 190 -6.24 7.07 -0.85
CA VAL A 190 -5.91 6.77 0.56
C VAL A 190 -6.95 7.40 1.49
N ILE A 191 -7.20 8.70 1.33
CA ILE A 191 -8.14 9.44 2.19
C ILE A 191 -9.57 8.91 2.04
N ASN A 192 -10.00 8.56 0.82
CA ASN A 192 -11.32 7.99 0.57
C ASN A 192 -11.48 6.63 1.25
N LEU A 193 -10.50 5.73 1.14
CA LEU A 193 -10.55 4.43 1.80
C LEU A 193 -10.56 4.53 3.32
N LEU A 194 -9.74 5.43 3.88
CA LEU A 194 -9.77 5.72 5.31
C LEU A 194 -11.13 6.28 5.71
N THR A 195 -11.70 7.20 4.93
CA THR A 195 -13.03 7.77 5.19
C THR A 195 -14.10 6.67 5.21
N TYR A 196 -14.01 5.71 4.28
CA TYR A 196 -14.92 4.56 4.23
C TYR A 196 -14.84 3.70 5.49
N LEU A 197 -13.63 3.50 6.04
CA LEU A 197 -13.41 2.81 7.31
C LEU A 197 -13.93 3.65 8.50
N ASP A 198 -13.42 4.87 8.66
CA ASP A 198 -13.73 5.78 9.75
C ASP A 198 -13.33 7.24 9.40
N ARG A 199 -14.25 8.20 9.60
CA ARG A 199 -14.04 9.61 9.24
C ARG A 199 -13.00 10.31 10.11
N ASN A 200 -12.89 9.94 11.38
CA ASN A 200 -11.92 10.54 12.30
C ASN A 200 -10.51 10.00 12.00
N ALA A 201 -10.39 8.71 11.68
CA ALA A 201 -9.12 8.14 11.23
C ALA A 201 -8.62 8.80 9.93
N ALA A 202 -9.53 9.09 9.00
CA ALA A 202 -9.21 9.82 7.77
C ALA A 202 -8.73 11.26 8.06
N ALA A 203 -9.42 11.98 8.96
CA ALA A 203 -9.02 13.32 9.36
C ALA A 203 -7.65 13.34 10.04
N TRP A 204 -7.38 12.37 10.92
CA TRP A 204 -6.06 12.21 11.55
C TRP A 204 -4.95 11.96 10.51
N ALA A 205 -5.17 11.02 9.59
CA ALA A 205 -4.18 10.70 8.56
C ALA A 205 -3.92 11.89 7.61
N ALA A 206 -4.98 12.62 7.23
CA ALA A 206 -4.86 13.83 6.43
C ALA A 206 -4.05 14.92 7.14
N ALA A 207 -4.24 15.09 8.45
CA ALA A 207 -3.52 16.09 9.25
C ALA A 207 -2.03 15.74 9.42
N SER A 208 -1.67 14.46 9.44
CA SER A 208 -0.27 14.01 9.52
C SER A 208 0.43 13.87 8.16
N SER A 209 -0.33 13.81 7.06
CA SER A 209 0.22 13.53 5.73
C SER A 209 1.18 14.62 5.27
N ARG A 210 2.33 14.19 4.75
CA ARG A 210 3.32 15.08 4.12
C ARG A 210 3.21 15.13 2.60
N ILE A 211 2.26 14.40 2.01
CA ILE A 211 2.15 14.24 0.56
C ILE A 211 2.01 15.61 -0.12
N ASP A 212 1.11 16.46 0.34
CA ASP A 212 0.84 17.76 -0.28
C ASP A 212 2.03 18.72 -0.19
N THR A 213 2.70 18.73 0.96
CA THR A 213 3.94 19.48 1.17
C THR A 213 5.04 19.05 0.21
N VAL A 214 5.19 17.75 -0.05
CA VAL A 214 6.21 17.25 -0.99
C VAL A 214 5.77 17.49 -2.43
N LEU A 215 4.48 17.37 -2.75
CA LEU A 215 3.95 17.65 -4.09
C LEU A 215 4.22 19.11 -4.50
N SER A 216 4.11 20.07 -3.58
CA SER A 216 4.42 21.48 -3.87
C SER A 216 5.90 21.77 -4.08
N GLN A 217 6.79 20.81 -3.79
CA GLN A 217 8.24 20.93 -3.95
C GLN A 217 8.76 20.23 -5.21
N ARG A 218 7.87 19.88 -6.16
CA ARG A 218 8.27 19.27 -7.42
C ARG A 218 9.21 20.22 -8.19
N PRO A 219 10.39 19.75 -8.63
CA PRO A 219 11.34 20.56 -9.39
C PRO A 219 10.88 20.82 -10.83
#